data_AF-A0A914BAP8-F1
#
_entry.id   AF-A0A914BAP8-F1
#
_cell.length_a   1.000
_cell.length_b   1.000
_cell.length_c   1.000
_cell.angle_alpha   90.00
_cell.angle_beta   90.00
_cell.angle_gamma   90.00
#
_symmetry.space_group_name_H-M   'P 1'
#
loop_
_entity.id
_entity.type
_entity.pdbx_description
1 polymer ?
#
loop_
_entity_poly.entity_id
_entity_poly.type
_entity_poly.pdbx_seq_one_letter_code
_entity_poly.pdbx_strand_id
1 'polypeptide(L)'
;MEAGVDRGIEVSSKKAIGLNRVPVSTMSRRHRVSWSLITRSIPFIPRCNHRFMIRLITAYIAFFVTLMYLIASSVVVKSTATHHQLYAGKSVFVKSTATRHIHTGNRSMTTRGPNCTGWTCNQAVTPTPPTNHSLQPWAADNYTNRFFWETFLESGEFVTFKGGEGQELEFRKNPGYVPSKCPTSIQRRMSNNRRGRTIFHPEIHLLMNSKLLNESEFKRLGPYYMPFGYKYRKDQLRYKDYLAALKIFPPKTSIFAFSNDHPRPECLSCAVVGNGGILKGSRKGAEIDSHHMVFRVNKAIRRNHERDVGNRTTHYIFYDRSLRKTNATDVPNDKGLIYVFVPCRDNDYKYITSVVRGKEPKLKAAAQDVRILHPDFIRYINKIWVNSPQKSYRPTTGGIMLMAAFHFGCDQVSVYGMGYNVKYSLYYTDTVFRRISMKIEKGRNTAHDIHSELAILKGLDRAGIISWYKRDVKEFFTTGSNS
;
A
#
# COMPACT_ATOMS: atom_id res chain seq x y z
N MET A 1 -62.52 21.23 -16.31
CA MET A 1 -63.08 22.48 -16.84
C MET A 1 -62.14 22.90 -17.97
N GLU A 2 -62.35 22.25 -19.12
CA GLU A 2 -62.96 22.81 -20.35
C GLU A 2 -61.90 23.52 -21.20
N ALA A 3 -61.37 22.89 -22.26
CA ALA A 3 -61.93 22.72 -23.62
C ALA A 3 -61.75 24.01 -24.46
N GLY A 4 -61.31 24.00 -25.73
CA GLY A 4 -61.18 22.95 -26.74
C GLY A 4 -60.20 23.37 -27.88
N VAL A 5 -59.75 22.43 -28.74
CA VAL A 5 -60.36 22.06 -30.07
C VAL A 5 -59.71 22.92 -31.19
N ASP A 6 -59.18 22.44 -32.34
CA ASP A 6 -59.22 21.15 -33.04
C ASP A 6 -58.23 21.11 -34.24
N ARG A 7 -58.21 19.93 -34.90
CA ARG A 7 -57.74 19.55 -36.26
C ARG A 7 -56.25 19.15 -36.38
N GLY A 8 -55.89 17.98 -36.90
CA GLY A 8 -56.65 16.93 -37.58
C GLY A 8 -55.84 16.29 -38.72
N ILE A 9 -55.34 15.08 -38.48
CA ILE A 9 -55.46 13.87 -39.32
C ILE A 9 -54.91 13.92 -40.76
N GLU A 10 -53.92 13.06 -41.08
CA GLU A 10 -54.17 11.89 -41.98
C GLU A 10 -53.07 10.82 -41.91
N VAL A 11 -53.53 9.58 -42.11
CA VAL A 11 -52.86 8.28 -41.97
C VAL A 11 -52.94 7.59 -43.33
N SER A 12 -51.88 6.91 -43.79
CA SER A 12 -51.96 5.71 -44.67
C SER A 12 -50.53 5.16 -44.88
N SER A 13 -50.11 3.99 -44.41
CA SER A 13 -50.53 2.59 -44.62
C SER A 13 -49.81 1.86 -45.79
N LYS A 14 -49.04 0.83 -45.40
CA LYS A 14 -48.71 -0.47 -46.02
C LYS A 14 -48.50 -0.58 -47.55
N LYS A 15 -47.36 -1.16 -47.95
CA LYS A 15 -47.31 -2.42 -48.73
C LYS A 15 -45.91 -3.04 -48.81
N ALA A 16 -45.90 -4.36 -48.92
CA ALA A 16 -44.74 -5.25 -48.96
C ALA A 16 -44.60 -5.93 -50.34
N ILE A 17 -43.47 -6.64 -50.50
CA ILE A 17 -43.16 -7.76 -51.42
C ILE A 17 -42.49 -7.38 -52.76
N GLY A 18 -41.36 -8.05 -53.07
CA GLY A 18 -40.95 -8.35 -54.45
C GLY A 18 -39.45 -8.50 -54.70
N LEU A 19 -38.98 -9.75 -54.84
CA LEU A 19 -37.64 -10.17 -55.26
C LEU A 19 -37.24 -9.70 -56.68
N ASN A 20 -35.95 -9.50 -56.94
CA ASN A 20 -35.25 -10.02 -58.14
C ASN A 20 -33.70 -9.95 -58.04
N ARG A 21 -33.04 -10.93 -58.66
CA ARG A 21 -31.58 -11.17 -58.71
C ARG A 21 -30.93 -10.66 -60.03
N VAL A 22 -29.57 -10.58 -60.02
CA VAL A 22 -28.57 -10.70 -61.14
C VAL A 22 -28.23 -9.38 -61.93
N PRO A 23 -27.03 -9.14 -62.56
CA PRO A 23 -25.58 -9.37 -62.25
C PRO A 23 -24.58 -8.19 -62.59
N VAL A 24 -23.31 -8.34 -62.12
CA VAL A 24 -21.95 -8.21 -62.75
C VAL A 24 -21.56 -7.11 -63.80
N SER A 25 -20.41 -6.46 -63.51
CA SER A 25 -19.26 -6.04 -64.35
C SER A 25 -18.99 -4.57 -64.77
N THR A 26 -17.76 -4.15 -64.40
CA THR A 26 -16.69 -3.42 -65.15
C THR A 26 -16.86 -1.99 -65.67
N MET A 27 -15.87 -1.14 -65.35
CA MET A 27 -15.08 -0.23 -66.22
C MET A 27 -14.29 0.74 -65.29
N SER A 28 -13.19 1.41 -65.61
CA SER A 28 -12.04 1.29 -66.53
C SER A 28 -11.17 2.56 -66.27
N ARG A 29 -9.87 2.54 -66.59
CA ARG A 29 -9.05 3.64 -67.20
C ARG A 29 -7.56 3.42 -66.88
N ARG A 30 -6.77 2.91 -67.83
CA ARG A 30 -6.00 3.59 -68.91
C ARG A 30 -4.75 4.35 -68.44
N HIS A 31 -3.61 3.88 -68.97
CA HIS A 31 -2.24 4.42 -68.92
C HIS A 31 -2.01 5.65 -69.81
N ARG A 32 -1.01 6.48 -69.44
CA ARG A 32 0.08 6.98 -70.33
C ARG A 32 1.26 7.57 -69.52
N VAL A 33 2.40 6.86 -69.57
CA VAL A 33 3.84 7.21 -69.78
C VAL A 33 4.20 8.73 -69.81
N SER A 34 5.28 9.28 -69.22
CA SER A 34 6.71 8.98 -69.45
C SER A 34 7.73 9.83 -68.63
N TRP A 35 8.99 9.34 -68.58
CA TRP A 35 10.31 9.96 -68.21
C TRP A 35 10.52 10.36 -66.72
N SER A 36 11.67 10.23 -66.05
CA SER A 36 13.00 9.64 -66.27
C SER A 36 13.82 9.80 -64.97
N LEU A 37 14.94 9.08 -64.86
CA LEU A 37 16.07 9.26 -63.91
C LEU A 37 15.84 8.94 -62.41
N ILE A 38 16.54 7.90 -61.93
CA ILE A 38 17.57 7.98 -60.88
C ILE A 38 18.31 6.63 -60.81
N THR A 39 19.62 6.68 -60.99
CA THR A 39 20.56 5.60 -60.73
C THR A 39 21.17 5.75 -59.33
N ARG A 40 21.61 4.59 -58.80
CA ARG A 40 22.69 4.34 -57.82
C ARG A 40 22.37 4.15 -56.32
N SER A 41 22.80 2.96 -55.88
CA SER A 41 23.42 2.59 -54.59
C SER A 41 22.54 1.94 -53.51
N ILE A 42 22.51 0.60 -53.53
CA ILE A 42 22.08 -0.28 -52.43
C ILE A 42 23.34 -0.91 -51.81
N PRO A 43 23.59 -0.83 -50.48
CA PRO A 43 24.58 -1.69 -49.85
C PRO A 43 23.95 -3.01 -49.36
N PHE A 44 24.67 -4.07 -49.68
CA PHE A 44 24.72 -5.41 -49.10
C PHE A 44 23.94 -5.67 -47.78
N ILE A 45 23.01 -6.63 -47.84
CA ILE A 45 22.50 -7.38 -46.69
C ILE A 45 23.23 -8.74 -46.68
N PRO A 46 23.98 -9.11 -45.62
CA PRO A 46 24.57 -10.44 -45.54
C PRO A 46 23.50 -11.45 -45.12
N ARG A 47 23.31 -12.48 -45.96
CA ARG A 47 22.51 -13.67 -45.63
C ARG A 47 23.09 -14.34 -44.39
N CYS A 48 22.33 -14.34 -43.29
CA CYS A 48 22.65 -15.11 -42.09
C CYS A 48 22.79 -16.59 -42.44
N ASN A 49 24.00 -17.13 -42.29
CA ASN A 49 24.32 -18.52 -42.54
C ASN A 49 23.79 -19.35 -41.35
N HIS A 50 22.63 -20.00 -41.53
CA HIS A 50 21.89 -20.74 -40.50
C HIS A 50 22.75 -21.78 -39.74
N ARG A 51 23.83 -22.26 -40.36
CA ARG A 51 24.80 -23.19 -39.74
C ARG A 51 25.67 -22.54 -38.65
N PHE A 52 25.95 -21.24 -38.72
CA PHE A 52 26.73 -20.53 -37.71
C PHE A 52 25.90 -20.27 -36.44
N MET A 53 24.64 -19.86 -36.61
CA MET A 53 23.69 -19.70 -35.49
C MET A 53 23.42 -21.04 -34.78
N ILE A 54 23.28 -22.14 -35.52
CA ILE A 54 23.15 -23.46 -34.91
C ILE A 54 24.40 -23.80 -34.08
N ARG A 55 25.62 -23.59 -34.60
CA ARG A 55 26.86 -23.85 -33.85
C ARG A 55 26.97 -23.03 -32.57
N LEU A 56 26.56 -21.75 -32.60
CA LEU A 56 26.54 -20.89 -31.41
C LEU A 56 25.52 -21.38 -30.36
N ILE A 57 24.32 -21.79 -30.79
CA ILE A 57 23.29 -22.32 -29.90
C ILE A 57 23.76 -23.65 -29.30
N THR A 58 24.35 -24.55 -30.08
CA THR A 58 24.89 -25.82 -29.59
C THR A 58 26.03 -25.61 -28.60
N ALA A 59 26.95 -24.67 -28.87
CA ALA A 59 28.03 -24.32 -27.94
C ALA A 59 27.50 -23.73 -26.63
N TYR A 60 26.47 -22.89 -26.70
CA TYR A 60 25.83 -22.30 -25.53
C TYR A 60 25.13 -23.35 -24.66
N ILE A 61 24.42 -24.30 -25.28
CA ILE A 61 23.77 -25.42 -24.57
C ILE A 61 24.83 -26.32 -23.92
N ALA A 62 25.90 -26.66 -24.63
CA ALA A 62 26.99 -27.46 -24.09
C ALA A 62 27.63 -26.79 -22.86
N PHE A 63 27.95 -25.49 -22.96
CA PHE A 63 28.48 -24.72 -21.83
C PHE A 63 27.55 -24.73 -20.61
N PHE A 64 26.25 -24.55 -20.81
CA PHE A 64 25.26 -24.57 -19.72
C PHE A 64 25.12 -25.95 -19.07
N VAL A 65 25.15 -27.02 -19.85
CA VAL A 65 25.10 -28.40 -19.33
C VAL A 65 26.37 -28.73 -18.55
N THR A 66 27.55 -28.34 -19.04
CA THR A 66 28.81 -28.53 -18.32
C THR A 66 28.83 -27.72 -17.01
N LEU A 67 28.34 -26.49 -17.03
CA LEU A 67 28.24 -25.66 -15.83
C LEU A 67 27.29 -26.26 -14.80
N MET A 68 26.13 -26.78 -15.22
CA MET A 68 25.20 -27.49 -14.34
C MET A 68 25.82 -28.76 -13.76
N TYR A 69 26.60 -29.50 -14.54
CA TYR A 69 27.32 -30.69 -14.05
C TYR A 69 28.38 -30.33 -13.01
N LEU A 70 29.19 -29.28 -13.26
CA LEU A 70 30.19 -28.80 -12.30
C LEU A 70 29.56 -28.28 -10.99
N ILE A 71 28.41 -27.61 -11.08
CA ILE A 71 27.64 -27.18 -9.90
C ILE A 71 27.10 -28.40 -9.13
N ALA A 72 26.57 -29.42 -9.83
CA ALA A 72 26.09 -30.64 -9.19
C ALA A 72 27.24 -31.42 -8.51
N SER A 73 28.40 -31.55 -9.16
CA SER A 73 29.58 -32.21 -8.59
C SER A 73 30.13 -31.47 -7.37
N SER A 74 30.10 -30.14 -7.34
CA SER A 74 30.55 -29.34 -6.19
C SER A 74 29.56 -29.36 -5.01
N VAL A 75 28.27 -29.63 -5.26
CA VAL A 75 27.27 -29.89 -4.19
C VAL A 75 27.45 -31.27 -3.56
N VAL A 76 27.78 -32.30 -4.36
CA VAL A 76 28.04 -33.66 -3.85
C VAL A 76 29.30 -33.72 -2.99
N VAL A 77 30.38 -33.02 -3.39
CA VAL A 77 31.63 -32.95 -2.60
C VAL A 77 31.45 -32.18 -1.27
N LYS A 78 30.56 -31.17 -1.23
CA LYS A 78 30.24 -30.46 0.03
C LYS A 78 29.40 -31.30 0.99
N SER A 79 28.52 -32.17 0.48
CA SER A 79 27.67 -33.03 1.32
C SER A 79 28.44 -34.14 2.03
N THR A 80 29.51 -34.67 1.43
CA THR A 80 30.35 -35.72 2.03
C THR A 80 31.36 -35.16 3.04
N ALA A 81 31.83 -33.92 2.85
CA ALA A 81 32.72 -33.25 3.80
C ALA A 81 32.04 -32.87 5.13
N THR A 82 30.75 -32.53 5.11
CA THR A 82 29.99 -32.20 6.33
C THR A 82 29.56 -33.40 7.17
N HIS A 83 29.65 -34.63 6.63
CA HIS A 83 29.25 -35.84 7.36
C HIS A 83 30.36 -36.49 8.20
N HIS A 84 31.61 -36.02 8.10
CA HIS A 84 32.75 -36.54 8.87
C HIS A 84 33.18 -35.70 10.08
N GLN A 85 32.51 -34.57 10.38
CA GLN A 85 32.86 -33.70 11.52
C GLN A 85 31.86 -33.69 12.68
N LEU A 86 30.81 -34.51 12.67
CA LEU A 86 29.76 -34.50 13.71
C LEU A 86 29.62 -35.78 14.56
N TYR A 87 30.54 -36.74 14.44
CA TYR A 87 30.55 -37.96 15.27
C TYR A 87 31.92 -38.20 15.91
N ALA A 88 32.29 -37.34 16.86
CA ALA A 88 33.30 -37.66 17.86
C ALA A 88 32.81 -37.11 19.21
N GLY A 89 32.34 -37.99 20.09
CA GLY A 89 32.08 -37.69 21.49
C GLY A 89 30.60 -37.71 21.90
N LYS A 90 30.08 -38.91 22.18
CA LYS A 90 29.57 -39.32 23.51
C LYS A 90 28.80 -40.62 23.39
N SER A 91 29.45 -41.68 23.86
CA SER A 91 28.83 -42.92 24.33
C SER A 91 27.93 -42.62 25.55
N VAL A 92 26.78 -43.29 25.64
CA VAL A 92 26.33 -44.08 26.82
C VAL A 92 24.86 -44.54 26.64
N PHE A 93 24.74 -45.86 26.61
CA PHE A 93 23.64 -46.77 27.01
C PHE A 93 22.22 -46.71 26.40
N VAL A 94 21.95 -47.78 25.66
CA VAL A 94 20.66 -48.35 25.29
C VAL A 94 20.04 -49.09 26.49
N LYS A 95 18.73 -48.94 26.69
CA LYS A 95 17.84 -50.06 27.09
C LYS A 95 16.43 -49.86 26.51
N SER A 96 16.02 -50.85 25.72
CA SER A 96 14.67 -51.03 25.18
C SER A 96 13.67 -51.40 26.27
N THR A 97 12.41 -51.01 26.11
CA THR A 97 11.29 -51.96 25.90
C THR A 97 9.99 -51.20 25.64
N ALA A 98 9.24 -51.71 24.68
CA ALA A 98 7.89 -51.29 24.35
C ALA A 98 6.89 -52.12 25.15
N THR A 99 5.79 -51.50 25.58
CA THR A 99 4.51 -52.22 25.79
C THR A 99 3.34 -51.27 25.62
N ARG A 100 2.46 -51.61 24.67
CA ARG A 100 1.08 -51.15 24.56
C ARG A 100 0.28 -51.70 25.73
N HIS A 101 -0.62 -50.90 26.29
CA HIS A 101 -1.86 -51.43 26.89
C HIS A 101 -3.07 -50.63 26.41
N ILE A 102 -4.00 -51.39 25.84
CA ILE A 102 -5.39 -51.04 25.56
C ILE A 102 -6.17 -51.31 26.85
N HIS A 103 -6.99 -50.38 27.30
CA HIS A 103 -8.17 -50.72 28.09
C HIS A 103 -9.40 -49.90 27.68
N THR A 104 -10.40 -50.66 27.27
CA THR A 104 -11.81 -50.41 27.01
C THR A 104 -12.58 -50.19 28.31
N GLY A 105 -13.67 -49.42 28.31
CA GLY A 105 -14.69 -49.54 29.37
C GLY A 105 -15.63 -48.37 29.62
N ASN A 106 -16.66 -48.25 28.78
CA ASN A 106 -18.08 -47.95 29.06
C ASN A 106 -18.57 -46.85 30.06
N ARG A 107 -19.44 -45.98 29.47
CA ARG A 107 -20.83 -45.58 29.88
C ARG A 107 -21.15 -45.29 31.36
N SER A 108 -21.70 -44.10 31.65
CA SER A 108 -23.17 -43.84 31.74
C SER A 108 -23.56 -42.55 32.50
N MET A 109 -24.42 -41.75 31.85
CA MET A 109 -25.58 -40.96 32.32
C MET A 109 -25.58 -40.02 33.56
N THR A 110 -25.89 -38.75 33.23
CA THR A 110 -26.91 -37.83 33.81
C THR A 110 -26.90 -37.44 35.29
N THR A 111 -26.89 -36.12 35.56
CA THR A 111 -27.77 -35.42 36.53
C THR A 111 -27.81 -33.90 36.20
N ARG A 112 -28.97 -33.40 35.78
CA ARG A 112 -29.86 -32.41 36.45
C ARG A 112 -29.27 -31.02 36.72
N GLY A 113 -29.77 -30.02 36.00
CA GLY A 113 -29.71 -28.60 36.37
C GLY A 113 -30.89 -28.19 37.26
N PRO A 114 -30.86 -26.99 37.88
CA PRO A 114 -31.99 -26.47 38.64
C PRO A 114 -32.82 -25.46 37.84
N ASN A 115 -34.14 -25.64 37.91
CA ASN A 115 -35.17 -24.65 37.61
C ASN A 115 -35.20 -23.59 38.73
N CYS A 116 -35.49 -22.33 38.38
CA CYS A 116 -35.98 -21.32 39.31
C CYS A 116 -37.25 -20.68 38.74
N THR A 117 -38.34 -20.85 39.48
CA THR A 117 -39.64 -20.19 39.36
C THR A 117 -39.59 -18.81 40.04
N GLY A 118 -40.36 -17.83 39.54
CA GLY A 118 -40.25 -16.40 39.90
C GLY A 118 -40.55 -16.02 41.36
N TRP A 119 -40.04 -14.86 41.79
CA TRP A 119 -40.73 -13.57 41.97
C TRP A 119 -39.71 -12.54 42.52
N THR A 120 -39.63 -11.37 41.86
CA THR A 120 -39.03 -10.08 42.28
C THR A 120 -37.57 -9.99 42.76
N CYS A 121 -36.74 -9.26 42.00
CA CYS A 121 -35.79 -8.27 42.54
C CYS A 121 -35.42 -7.24 41.47
N ASN A 122 -35.95 -6.02 41.60
CA ASN A 122 -35.40 -4.82 40.97
C ASN A 122 -34.13 -4.44 41.71
N GLN A 123 -32.97 -4.50 41.06
CA GLN A 123 -31.84 -3.61 41.37
C GLN A 123 -31.13 -3.18 40.08
N ALA A 124 -31.02 -1.87 39.92
CA ALA A 124 -30.29 -1.21 38.86
C ALA A 124 -28.82 -1.63 38.90
N VAL A 125 -28.33 -2.21 37.80
CA VAL A 125 -26.89 -2.47 37.63
C VAL A 125 -26.25 -1.17 37.14
N THR A 126 -25.67 -0.41 38.06
CA THR A 126 -24.67 0.61 37.75
C THR A 126 -23.48 -0.05 37.04
N PRO A 127 -22.97 0.50 35.92
CA PRO A 127 -21.78 -0.04 35.27
C PRO A 127 -20.58 0.11 36.21
N THR A 128 -20.00 -1.02 36.60
CA THR A 128 -18.70 -1.06 37.27
C THR A 128 -17.62 -0.48 36.33
N PRO A 129 -16.70 0.36 36.84
CA PRO A 129 -15.59 0.86 36.03
C PRO A 129 -14.70 -0.32 35.62
N PRO A 130 -14.18 -0.37 34.38
CA PRO A 130 -13.37 -1.48 33.93
C PRO A 130 -12.09 -1.54 34.77
N THR A 131 -11.98 -2.63 35.54
CA THR A 131 -10.79 -3.00 36.30
C THR A 131 -9.59 -3.12 35.38
N ASN A 132 -8.47 -2.53 35.80
CA ASN A 132 -7.14 -2.57 35.17
C ASN A 132 -6.85 -3.92 34.49
N HIS A 133 -7.09 -3.98 33.17
CA HIS A 133 -6.43 -4.97 32.33
C HIS A 133 -4.97 -4.54 32.24
N SER A 134 -4.09 -5.27 32.92
CA SER A 134 -2.66 -5.29 32.64
C SER A 134 -2.48 -5.37 31.12
N LEU A 135 -1.97 -4.29 30.52
CA LEU A 135 -1.64 -4.22 29.10
C LEU A 135 -0.69 -5.39 28.78
N GLN A 136 -1.22 -6.46 28.21
CA GLN A 136 -0.42 -7.59 27.75
C GLN A 136 0.60 -7.06 26.73
N PRO A 137 1.92 -7.25 26.94
CA PRO A 137 2.91 -6.90 25.94
C PRO A 137 2.59 -7.69 24.67
N TRP A 138 2.68 -7.02 23.51
CA TRP A 138 2.50 -7.58 22.17
C TRP A 138 2.74 -9.10 22.14
N ALA A 139 1.67 -9.90 22.13
CA ALA A 139 1.76 -11.35 22.07
C ALA A 139 2.45 -11.75 20.76
N ALA A 140 3.57 -12.44 20.93
CA ALA A 140 4.54 -12.72 19.90
C ALA A 140 4.04 -13.77 18.89
N ASP A 141 3.18 -13.36 17.96
CA ASP A 141 2.80 -14.18 16.80
C ASP A 141 4.04 -14.51 15.95
N ASN A 142 4.03 -15.59 15.14
CA ASN A 142 5.10 -16.07 14.23
C ASN A 142 5.79 -15.04 13.29
N TYR A 143 5.43 -13.76 13.39
CA TYR A 143 6.00 -12.59 12.74
C TYR A 143 6.96 -11.79 13.66
N THR A 144 7.05 -12.09 14.96
CA THR A 144 7.83 -11.32 15.94
C THR A 144 9.33 -11.57 15.91
N ASN A 145 9.77 -12.73 15.44
CA ASN A 145 11.19 -13.01 15.17
C ASN A 145 11.75 -12.31 13.91
N ARG A 146 11.02 -11.36 13.31
CA ARG A 146 11.44 -10.71 12.05
C ARG A 146 12.13 -9.36 12.24
N PHE A 147 12.17 -8.78 13.43
CA PHE A 147 12.63 -7.41 13.64
C PHE A 147 13.96 -7.40 14.39
N PHE A 148 15.05 -7.52 13.63
CA PHE A 148 16.45 -7.48 14.06
C PHE A 148 17.01 -6.05 14.19
N TRP A 149 16.17 -5.01 14.07
CA TRP A 149 16.62 -3.63 14.01
C TRP A 149 16.63 -2.99 15.40
N GLU A 150 17.82 -2.75 15.94
CA GLU A 150 18.02 -1.94 17.15
C GLU A 150 18.43 -0.51 16.74
N THR A 151 17.77 0.49 17.31
CA THR A 151 18.19 1.90 17.14
C THR A 151 19.43 2.11 17.98
N PHE A 152 20.55 2.46 17.34
CA PHE A 152 21.85 2.55 18.02
C PHE A 152 22.40 3.97 18.05
N LEU A 153 22.18 4.77 16.99
CA LEU A 153 22.79 6.09 16.85
C LEU A 153 21.79 7.10 16.30
N GLU A 154 21.42 8.05 17.14
CA GLU A 154 20.90 9.34 16.69
C GLU A 154 22.10 10.25 16.41
N SER A 155 22.62 10.24 15.18
CA SER A 155 23.48 11.35 14.74
C SER A 155 22.61 12.59 14.54
N GLY A 156 23.22 13.78 14.50
CA GLY A 156 22.48 15.05 14.43
C GLY A 156 21.48 15.11 13.26
N GLU A 157 21.84 14.55 12.11
CA GLU A 157 21.02 14.64 10.88
C GLU A 157 20.24 13.36 10.54
N PHE A 158 20.56 12.22 11.14
CA PHE A 158 20.01 10.92 10.75
C PHE A 158 19.52 10.08 11.93
N VAL A 159 18.55 9.23 11.65
CA VAL A 159 18.17 8.09 12.48
C VAL A 159 18.76 6.84 11.86
N THR A 160 19.62 6.13 12.61
CA THR A 160 20.29 4.92 12.13
C THR A 160 19.81 3.68 12.85
N PHE A 161 19.34 2.70 12.08
CA PHE A 161 18.95 1.38 12.53
C PHE A 161 20.03 0.36 12.18
N LYS A 162 20.44 -0.46 13.16
CA LYS A 162 21.38 -1.57 12.95
C LYS A 162 20.65 -2.89 12.95
N GLY A 163 20.86 -3.68 11.91
CA GLY A 163 20.30 -5.02 11.75
C GLY A 163 21.31 -6.10 12.09
N GLY A 164 20.88 -7.36 12.00
CA GLY A 164 21.80 -8.51 12.00
C GLY A 164 22.79 -8.44 10.83
N GLU A 165 23.96 -9.07 10.99
CA GLU A 165 25.04 -9.13 9.98
C GLU A 165 25.69 -7.76 9.64
N GLY A 166 25.59 -6.77 10.54
CA GLY A 166 26.26 -5.47 10.38
C GLY A 166 25.60 -4.53 9.36
N GLN A 167 24.34 -4.81 8.96
CA GLN A 167 23.61 -3.93 8.06
C GLN A 167 23.15 -2.66 8.79
N GLU A 168 23.31 -1.49 8.14
CA GLU A 168 22.84 -0.21 8.66
C GLU A 168 21.84 0.44 7.71
N LEU A 169 20.78 1.01 8.28
CA LEU A 169 19.77 1.78 7.55
C LEU A 169 19.67 3.18 8.15
N GLU A 170 20.02 4.18 7.35
CA GLU A 170 19.95 5.58 7.76
C GLU A 170 18.76 6.29 7.12
N PHE A 171 18.04 7.06 7.91
CA PHE A 171 16.91 7.88 7.46
C PHE A 171 17.11 9.33 7.89
N ARG A 172 16.97 10.28 6.95
CA ARG A 172 17.17 11.70 7.25
C ARG A 172 16.12 12.22 8.24
N LYS A 173 16.54 13.07 9.18
CA LYS A 173 15.66 13.82 10.10
C LYS A 173 15.12 15.08 9.42
N ASN A 174 13.91 15.48 9.79
CA ASN A 174 13.34 16.76 9.41
C ASN A 174 13.91 17.86 10.31
N PRO A 175 14.68 18.83 9.78
CA PRO A 175 15.25 19.90 10.60
C PRO A 175 14.19 20.83 11.21
N GLY A 176 12.98 20.85 10.64
CA GLY A 176 11.84 21.60 11.16
C GLY A 176 10.89 20.77 12.02
N TYR A 177 11.32 19.61 12.55
CA TYR A 177 10.48 18.80 13.42
C TYR A 177 10.21 19.50 14.76
N VAL A 178 8.95 19.53 15.17
CA VAL A 178 8.53 20.07 16.47
C VAL A 178 7.72 18.98 17.17
N PRO A 179 8.12 18.54 18.38
CA PRO A 179 7.35 17.59 19.16
C PRO A 179 5.96 18.10 19.49
N SER A 180 4.99 17.18 19.57
CA SER A 180 3.64 17.53 20.00
C SER A 180 3.60 17.92 21.48
N LYS A 181 2.79 18.92 21.81
CA LYS A 181 2.47 19.32 23.18
C LYS A 181 1.25 18.58 23.75
N CYS A 182 0.52 17.83 22.93
CA CYS A 182 -0.67 17.10 23.38
C CYS A 182 -0.29 16.01 24.41
N PRO A 183 -0.90 16.00 25.62
CA PRO A 183 -0.55 15.06 26.68
C PRO A 183 -0.89 13.61 26.35
N THR A 184 -1.83 13.38 25.43
CA THR A 184 -2.27 12.05 24.96
C THR A 184 -1.80 11.74 23.53
N SER A 185 -0.75 12.41 23.08
CA SER A 185 -0.26 12.28 21.71
C SER A 185 0.17 10.85 21.37
N ILE A 186 0.12 10.51 20.08
CA ILE A 186 0.70 9.27 19.56
C ILE A 186 2.16 9.18 19.95
N GLN A 187 2.91 10.29 19.88
CA GLN A 187 4.33 10.32 20.23
C GLN A 187 4.55 9.85 21.66
N ARG A 188 3.75 10.33 22.61
CA ARG A 188 3.84 9.91 24.02
C ARG A 188 3.41 8.45 24.23
N ARG A 189 2.35 8.00 23.55
CA ARG A 189 1.91 6.60 23.62
C ARG A 189 2.97 5.66 23.04
N MET A 190 3.62 6.06 21.96
CA MET A 190 4.71 5.32 21.32
C MET A 190 5.97 5.31 22.17
N SER A 191 6.34 6.45 22.79
CA SER A 191 7.48 6.51 23.70
C SER A 191 7.26 5.69 24.98
N ASN A 192 6.02 5.37 25.35
CA ASN A 192 5.71 4.49 26.47
C ASN A 192 5.54 3.02 26.05
N ASN A 193 5.46 2.75 24.76
CA ASN A 193 5.34 1.40 24.22
C ASN A 193 6.72 0.78 24.01
N ARG A 194 6.94 -0.45 24.49
CA ARG A 194 8.24 -1.17 24.38
C ARG A 194 8.78 -1.19 22.95
N ARG A 195 7.95 -1.50 21.96
CA ARG A 195 8.36 -1.52 20.56
C ARG A 195 8.37 -0.12 19.97
N GLY A 196 7.43 0.73 20.36
CA GLY A 196 7.37 2.10 19.86
C GLY A 196 8.68 2.85 20.07
N ARG A 197 9.31 2.72 21.24
CA ARG A 197 10.63 3.29 21.55
C ARG A 197 11.74 2.91 20.56
N THR A 198 11.66 1.73 19.95
CA THR A 198 12.74 1.20 19.10
C THR A 198 12.50 1.41 17.61
N ILE A 199 11.27 1.73 17.20
CA ILE A 199 10.98 1.85 15.76
C ILE A 199 10.33 3.16 15.37
N PHE A 200 9.70 3.90 16.29
CA PHE A 200 8.94 5.11 15.95
C PHE A 200 9.78 6.37 16.14
N HIS A 201 10.08 6.98 15.01
CA HIS A 201 10.87 8.21 14.92
C HIS A 201 10.04 9.28 14.22
N PRO A 202 9.26 10.08 14.97
CA PRO A 202 8.36 11.10 14.41
C PRO A 202 9.11 12.23 13.69
N GLU A 203 10.41 12.37 13.95
CA GLU A 203 11.31 13.34 13.34
C GLU A 203 11.79 12.93 11.95
N ILE A 204 11.50 11.71 11.45
CA ILE A 204 11.94 11.29 10.11
C ILE A 204 11.36 12.19 9.02
N HIS A 205 12.22 12.51 8.06
CA HIS A 205 11.93 13.42 6.97
C HIS A 205 10.90 12.86 5.99
N LEU A 206 9.73 13.49 5.93
CA LEU A 206 8.59 13.02 5.12
C LEU A 206 8.43 13.71 3.77
N LEU A 207 8.92 14.94 3.60
CA LEU A 207 8.62 15.75 2.42
C LEU A 207 9.85 16.16 1.63
N MET A 208 9.90 15.80 0.36
CA MET A 208 10.87 16.38 -0.55
C MET A 208 10.60 17.88 -0.72
N ASN A 209 11.67 18.67 -0.74
CA ASN A 209 11.61 20.03 -1.25
C ASN A 209 12.95 20.51 -1.79
N SER A 210 12.90 21.62 -2.54
CA SER A 210 14.06 22.21 -3.20
C SER A 210 15.14 22.75 -2.26
N LYS A 211 14.82 23.04 -0.99
CA LYS A 211 15.81 23.49 0.01
C LYS A 211 16.55 22.32 0.66
N LEU A 212 15.98 21.12 0.65
CA LEU A 212 16.55 19.93 1.27
C LEU A 212 17.21 18.97 0.28
N LEU A 213 16.86 19.05 -1.01
CA LEU A 213 17.54 18.29 -2.05
C LEU A 213 18.86 18.98 -2.45
N ASN A 214 19.98 18.30 -2.19
CA ASN A 214 21.32 18.67 -2.67
C ASN A 214 22.01 17.47 -3.36
N GLU A 215 23.18 17.67 -3.96
CA GLU A 215 23.89 16.61 -4.69
C GLU A 215 24.32 15.44 -3.80
N SER A 216 24.72 15.72 -2.55
CA SER A 216 25.09 14.69 -1.57
C SER A 216 23.88 13.80 -1.26
N GLU A 217 22.73 14.41 -0.97
CA GLU A 217 21.48 13.71 -0.71
C GLU A 217 20.99 12.91 -1.92
N PHE A 218 21.12 13.50 -3.13
CA PHE A 218 20.80 12.81 -4.37
C PHE A 218 21.68 11.57 -4.58
N LYS A 219 22.99 11.69 -4.35
CA LYS A 219 23.93 10.57 -4.45
C LYS A 219 23.65 9.50 -3.40
N ARG A 220 23.36 9.89 -2.16
CA ARG A 220 23.03 8.98 -1.04
C ARG A 220 21.82 8.11 -1.35
N LEU A 221 20.78 8.69 -1.95
CA LEU A 221 19.56 7.97 -2.35
C LEU A 221 19.66 7.32 -3.75
N GLY A 222 20.76 7.55 -4.47
CA GLY A 222 21.02 7.04 -5.81
C GLY A 222 21.01 5.50 -5.94
N PRO A 223 21.49 4.71 -4.95
CA PRO A 223 21.47 3.25 -5.04
C PRO A 223 20.07 2.62 -4.92
N TYR A 224 19.09 3.30 -4.35
CA TYR A 224 17.77 2.72 -4.06
C TYR A 224 16.79 2.93 -5.21
N TYR A 225 16.08 1.86 -5.60
CA TYR A 225 15.01 1.94 -6.60
C TYR A 225 13.83 2.76 -6.10
N MET A 226 13.20 3.54 -6.98
CA MET A 226 11.91 4.16 -6.69
C MET A 226 10.88 3.11 -6.20
N PRO A 227 10.08 3.42 -5.15
CA PRO A 227 9.91 4.73 -4.50
C PRO A 227 10.91 5.05 -3.37
N PHE A 228 11.95 4.23 -3.17
CA PHE A 228 12.86 4.32 -2.01
C PHE A 228 14.11 5.18 -2.25
N GLY A 229 14.32 5.64 -3.48
CA GLY A 229 15.40 6.55 -3.86
C GLY A 229 15.26 6.98 -5.31
N TYR A 230 16.38 7.27 -5.98
CA TYR A 230 16.40 7.85 -7.33
C TYR A 230 16.78 6.89 -8.45
N LYS A 231 17.08 5.61 -8.13
CA LYS A 231 17.41 4.60 -9.15
C LYS A 231 16.16 4.20 -9.92
N TYR A 232 16.24 4.25 -11.25
CA TYR A 232 15.20 3.74 -12.15
C TYR A 232 15.83 3.10 -13.40
N ARG A 233 15.08 2.23 -14.09
CA ARG A 233 15.64 1.24 -15.03
C ARG A 233 16.54 1.82 -16.13
N LYS A 234 15.97 2.53 -17.11
CA LYS A 234 16.67 2.93 -18.36
C LYS A 234 16.91 4.43 -18.47
N ASP A 235 15.97 5.26 -17.98
CA ASP A 235 16.02 6.73 -18.10
C ASP A 235 16.02 7.38 -16.71
N GLN A 236 17.15 7.29 -16.00
CA GLN A 236 17.27 7.94 -14.70
C GLN A 236 17.28 9.46 -14.88
N LEU A 237 16.30 10.14 -14.25
CA LEU A 237 16.32 11.60 -14.12
C LEU A 237 17.62 12.04 -13.44
N ARG A 238 18.23 13.12 -13.91
CA ARG A 238 19.43 13.69 -13.29
C ARG A 238 19.03 14.55 -12.10
N TYR A 239 19.99 14.81 -11.21
CA TYR A 239 19.82 15.71 -10.07
C TYR A 239 19.10 17.02 -10.44
N LYS A 240 19.54 17.68 -11.53
CA LYS A 240 18.92 18.94 -12.00
C LYS A 240 17.46 18.80 -12.42
N ASP A 241 17.05 17.63 -12.92
CA ASP A 241 15.68 17.38 -13.36
C ASP A 241 14.75 17.25 -12.13
N TYR A 242 15.20 16.54 -11.08
CA TYR A 242 14.51 16.50 -9.79
C TYR A 242 14.44 17.87 -9.13
N LEU A 243 15.56 18.59 -9.08
CA LEU A 243 15.62 19.93 -8.48
C LEU A 243 14.69 20.91 -9.23
N ALA A 244 14.68 20.87 -10.56
CA ALA A 244 13.79 21.69 -11.37
C ALA A 244 12.31 21.39 -11.10
N ALA A 245 11.94 20.10 -10.97
CA ALA A 245 10.58 19.71 -10.60
C ALA A 245 10.22 20.21 -9.19
N LEU A 246 11.09 20.02 -8.20
CA LEU A 246 10.84 20.43 -6.82
C LEU A 246 10.78 21.96 -6.64
N LYS A 247 11.50 22.74 -7.45
CA LYS A 247 11.45 24.23 -7.42
C LYS A 247 10.08 24.81 -7.79
N ILE A 248 9.20 24.02 -8.42
CA ILE A 248 7.82 24.43 -8.74
C ILE A 248 6.96 24.51 -7.47
N PHE A 249 7.30 23.73 -6.44
CA PHE A 249 6.52 23.62 -5.22
C PHE A 249 7.16 24.44 -4.09
N PRO A 250 6.36 25.04 -3.19
CA PRO A 250 6.92 25.71 -2.02
C PRO A 250 7.70 24.73 -1.13
N PRO A 251 8.82 25.14 -0.53
CA PRO A 251 9.67 24.24 0.23
C PRO A 251 9.14 23.97 1.64
N LYS A 252 7.97 23.32 1.71
CA LYS A 252 7.28 22.99 2.95
C LYS A 252 7.93 21.78 3.62
N THR A 253 7.99 21.82 4.95
CA THR A 253 8.48 20.74 5.81
C THR A 253 7.35 20.02 6.56
N SER A 254 6.10 20.47 6.38
CA SER A 254 4.88 19.86 6.93
C SER A 254 3.76 19.77 5.87
N ILE A 255 2.85 18.79 6.04
CA ILE A 255 1.66 18.61 5.20
C ILE A 255 0.54 19.48 5.73
N PHE A 256 0.62 19.85 7.01
CA PHE A 256 -0.30 20.80 7.61
C PHE A 256 0.09 22.23 7.24
N ALA A 257 -0.92 23.07 7.09
CA ALA A 257 -0.80 24.49 6.79
C ALA A 257 -1.33 25.34 7.95
N PHE A 258 -0.92 25.02 9.19
CA PHE A 258 -1.25 25.86 10.34
C PHE A 258 -0.59 27.24 10.22
N SER A 259 -1.27 28.27 10.71
CA SER A 259 -0.86 29.67 10.66
C SER A 259 -1.36 30.39 11.91
N ASN A 260 -1.04 31.67 12.07
CA ASN A 260 -1.56 32.46 13.19
C ASN A 260 -3.09 32.59 13.14
N ASP A 261 -3.66 32.72 11.93
CA ASP A 261 -5.12 32.82 11.74
C ASP A 261 -5.83 31.46 11.86
N HIS A 262 -5.08 30.37 11.67
CA HIS A 262 -5.57 29.00 11.77
C HIS A 262 -4.59 28.19 12.63
N PRO A 263 -4.58 28.42 13.96
CA PRO A 263 -3.63 27.79 14.85
C PRO A 263 -3.87 26.30 14.92
N ARG A 264 -2.79 25.56 15.20
CA ARG A 264 -2.89 24.13 15.49
C ARG A 264 -3.67 23.92 16.80
N PRO A 265 -4.67 23.02 16.85
CA PRO A 265 -5.32 22.66 18.10
C PRO A 265 -4.34 21.99 19.07
N GLU A 266 -4.63 22.06 20.37
CA GLU A 266 -3.78 21.45 21.40
C GLU A 266 -3.55 19.94 21.14
N CYS A 267 -4.63 19.22 20.82
CA CYS A 267 -4.59 17.82 20.39
C CYS A 267 -5.26 17.67 19.02
N LEU A 268 -4.45 17.44 17.98
CA LEU A 268 -4.92 17.26 16.62
C LEU A 268 -5.46 15.84 16.39
N SER A 269 -6.78 15.72 16.28
CA SER A 269 -7.44 14.47 15.89
C SER A 269 -7.54 14.31 14.37
N CYS A 270 -7.24 13.12 13.87
CA CYS A 270 -7.21 12.80 12.44
C CYS A 270 -7.98 11.51 12.14
N ALA A 271 -8.87 11.57 11.15
CA ALA A 271 -9.50 10.38 10.55
C ALA A 271 -8.69 9.93 9.32
N VAL A 272 -8.28 8.66 9.31
CA VAL A 272 -7.59 8.01 8.18
C VAL A 272 -8.58 7.07 7.50
N VAL A 273 -9.02 7.43 6.30
CA VAL A 273 -10.12 6.73 5.60
C VAL A 273 -9.59 5.98 4.38
N GLY A 274 -9.45 4.66 4.54
CA GLY A 274 -9.21 3.72 3.46
C GLY A 274 -10.46 3.44 2.63
N ASN A 275 -10.30 2.66 1.56
CA ASN A 275 -11.39 2.40 0.61
C ASN A 275 -12.10 1.05 0.79
N GLY A 276 -11.82 0.31 1.85
CA GLY A 276 -12.31 -1.06 2.05
C GLY A 276 -13.83 -1.16 2.16
N GLY A 277 -14.40 -2.26 1.65
CA GLY A 277 -15.85 -2.49 1.65
C GLY A 277 -16.51 -2.61 3.03
N ILE A 278 -15.72 -2.74 4.10
CA ILE A 278 -16.23 -2.70 5.47
C ILE A 278 -16.94 -1.37 5.82
N LEU A 279 -16.70 -0.30 5.06
CA LEU A 279 -17.40 0.97 5.26
C LEU A 279 -18.83 0.97 4.71
N LYS A 280 -19.19 0.08 3.77
CA LYS A 280 -20.53 0.07 3.16
C LYS A 280 -21.62 -0.23 4.20
N GLY A 281 -22.54 0.70 4.42
CA GLY A 281 -23.55 0.62 5.48
C GLY A 281 -23.00 0.72 6.91
N SER A 282 -21.84 1.34 7.11
CA SER A 282 -21.24 1.55 8.43
C SER A 282 -21.78 2.77 9.17
N ARG A 283 -22.36 3.74 8.45
CA ARG A 283 -22.84 5.01 9.00
C ARG A 283 -21.78 5.83 9.75
N LYS A 284 -20.50 5.63 9.45
CA LYS A 284 -19.37 6.31 10.11
C LYS A 284 -19.08 7.72 9.58
N GLY A 285 -19.86 8.21 8.62
CA GLY A 285 -19.57 9.49 7.97
C GLY A 285 -19.54 10.70 8.89
N ALA A 286 -20.51 10.80 9.81
CA ALA A 286 -20.56 11.91 10.77
C ALA A 286 -19.38 11.88 11.75
N GLU A 287 -18.97 10.69 12.20
CA GLU A 287 -17.80 10.51 13.08
C GLU A 287 -16.49 10.81 12.34
N ILE A 288 -16.37 10.41 11.08
CA ILE A 288 -15.21 10.76 10.25
C ILE A 288 -15.11 12.28 10.10
N ASP A 289 -16.22 12.94 9.77
CA ASP A 289 -16.26 14.38 9.54
C ASP A 289 -16.16 15.21 10.83
N SER A 290 -16.23 14.61 12.02
CA SER A 290 -16.02 15.33 13.29
C SER A 290 -14.53 15.53 13.64
N HIS A 291 -13.62 14.83 12.96
CA HIS A 291 -12.18 14.98 13.18
C HIS A 291 -11.68 16.33 12.63
N HIS A 292 -10.60 16.86 13.21
CA HIS A 292 -9.99 18.10 12.70
C HIS A 292 -9.48 17.90 11.27
N MET A 293 -8.81 16.78 11.02
CA MET A 293 -8.24 16.42 9.73
C MET A 293 -8.82 15.10 9.23
N VAL A 294 -9.18 15.05 7.95
CA VAL A 294 -9.63 13.84 7.26
C VAL A 294 -8.68 13.53 6.11
N PHE A 295 -8.05 12.36 6.20
CA PHE A 295 -7.10 11.81 5.24
C PHE A 295 -7.81 10.77 4.36
N ARG A 296 -7.69 10.92 3.04
CA ARG A 296 -8.25 9.98 2.05
C ARG A 296 -7.19 9.56 1.03
N VAL A 297 -7.43 8.44 0.36
CA VAL A 297 -6.44 7.83 -0.53
C VAL A 297 -7.05 7.28 -1.82
N ASN A 298 -6.30 7.34 -2.93
CA ASN A 298 -6.69 6.71 -4.21
C ASN A 298 -8.13 7.06 -4.63
N LYS A 299 -8.92 6.10 -5.13
CA LYS A 299 -10.32 6.32 -5.54
C LYS A 299 -11.27 6.46 -4.34
N ALA A 300 -11.26 7.63 -3.72
CA ALA A 300 -12.04 7.98 -2.53
C ALA A 300 -13.40 8.62 -2.91
N ILE A 301 -14.29 7.86 -3.55
CA ILE A 301 -15.62 8.37 -3.95
C ILE A 301 -16.46 8.64 -2.69
N ARG A 302 -16.95 9.87 -2.54
CA ARG A 302 -17.85 10.24 -1.42
C ARG A 302 -19.32 10.31 -1.84
N ARG A 303 -19.57 10.74 -3.08
CA ARG A 303 -20.91 10.91 -3.63
C ARG A 303 -21.73 9.62 -3.49
N ASN A 304 -22.92 9.72 -2.90
CA ASN A 304 -23.83 8.61 -2.57
C ASN A 304 -23.32 7.63 -1.48
N HIS A 305 -22.23 7.98 -0.80
CA HIS A 305 -21.61 7.19 0.28
C HIS A 305 -21.32 8.03 1.52
N GLU A 306 -21.77 9.29 1.57
CA GLU A 306 -21.43 10.28 2.61
C GLU A 306 -21.84 9.81 4.00
N ARG A 307 -22.97 9.10 4.11
CA ARG A 307 -23.40 8.51 5.38
C ARG A 307 -22.37 7.54 5.96
N ASP A 308 -21.67 6.82 5.10
CA ASP A 308 -20.70 5.80 5.47
C ASP A 308 -19.28 6.36 5.62
N VAL A 309 -18.88 7.26 4.71
CA VAL A 309 -17.48 7.68 4.58
C VAL A 309 -17.25 9.16 4.86
N GLY A 310 -18.30 9.94 5.09
CA GLY A 310 -18.24 11.38 5.30
C GLY A 310 -18.06 12.15 4.00
N ASN A 311 -18.21 13.48 4.08
CA ASN A 311 -18.08 14.39 2.96
C ASN A 311 -16.89 15.36 3.09
N ARG A 312 -16.06 15.31 4.14
CA ARG A 312 -14.87 16.18 4.26
C ARG A 312 -13.58 15.48 3.79
N THR A 313 -12.68 16.24 3.16
CA THR A 313 -11.29 15.82 2.90
C THR A 313 -10.35 16.99 3.15
N THR A 314 -9.32 16.78 3.96
CA THR A 314 -8.28 17.79 4.23
C THR A 314 -6.94 17.41 3.62
N HIS A 315 -6.67 16.11 3.50
CA HIS A 315 -5.44 15.56 2.96
C HIS A 315 -5.77 14.42 2.03
N TYR A 316 -5.28 14.48 0.79
CA TYR A 316 -5.53 13.46 -0.21
C TYR A 316 -4.23 12.86 -0.72
N ILE A 317 -4.01 11.57 -0.42
CA ILE A 317 -2.78 10.85 -0.73
C ILE A 317 -3.00 10.05 -2.01
N PHE A 318 -2.14 10.23 -3.00
CA PHE A 318 -2.31 9.55 -4.28
C PHE A 318 -1.01 9.42 -5.08
N TYR A 319 -1.08 8.63 -6.13
CA TYR A 319 -0.09 8.55 -7.20
C TYR A 319 -0.82 8.55 -8.56
N ASP A 320 -0.13 8.94 -9.63
CA ASP A 320 -0.68 9.10 -10.99
C ASP A 320 -1.68 7.99 -11.41
N ARG A 321 -1.27 6.73 -11.29
CA ARG A 321 -2.01 5.55 -11.75
C ARG A 321 -3.23 5.25 -10.89
N SER A 322 -3.27 5.71 -9.64
CA SER A 322 -4.43 5.51 -8.75
C SER A 322 -5.68 6.23 -9.22
N LEU A 323 -5.52 7.25 -10.06
CA LEU A 323 -6.60 8.06 -10.63
C LEU A 323 -7.05 7.59 -12.02
N ARG A 324 -6.43 6.54 -12.59
CA ARG A 324 -6.74 6.06 -13.95
C ARG A 324 -8.22 5.68 -14.14
N LYS A 325 -8.85 5.11 -13.12
CA LYS A 325 -10.26 4.67 -13.14
C LYS A 325 -11.17 5.54 -12.27
N THR A 326 -10.80 6.81 -12.07
CA THR A 326 -11.53 7.81 -11.28
C THR A 326 -12.00 8.92 -12.23
N ASN A 327 -13.26 9.32 -12.13
CA ASN A 327 -13.77 10.47 -12.85
C ASN A 327 -13.25 11.76 -12.19
N ALA A 328 -13.08 12.83 -12.96
CA ALA A 328 -12.59 14.10 -12.44
C ALA A 328 -13.46 14.65 -11.28
N THR A 329 -14.77 14.48 -11.38
CA THR A 329 -15.75 14.90 -10.34
C THR A 329 -15.69 14.08 -9.06
N ASP A 330 -15.07 12.89 -9.11
CA ASP A 330 -14.94 12.01 -7.94
C ASP A 330 -13.55 12.14 -7.28
N VAL A 331 -12.66 13.00 -7.81
CA VAL A 331 -11.37 13.33 -7.17
C VAL A 331 -11.62 14.39 -6.09
N PRO A 332 -11.12 14.23 -4.85
CA PRO A 332 -11.26 15.25 -3.82
C PRO A 332 -10.74 16.63 -4.27
N ASN A 333 -11.54 17.66 -4.00
CA ASN A 333 -11.32 19.04 -4.42
C ASN A 333 -11.82 20.07 -3.38
N ASP A 334 -11.91 19.65 -2.12
CA ASP A 334 -12.37 20.47 -1.01
C ASP A 334 -11.53 21.76 -0.86
N LYS A 335 -12.15 22.83 -0.39
CA LYS A 335 -11.44 24.10 -0.11
C LYS A 335 -10.36 23.85 0.95
N GLY A 336 -9.12 24.27 0.65
CA GLY A 336 -7.97 24.10 1.55
C GLY A 336 -7.41 22.67 1.59
N LEU A 337 -7.80 21.80 0.66
CA LEU A 337 -7.27 20.45 0.52
C LEU A 337 -5.78 20.45 0.20
N ILE A 338 -5.01 19.66 0.95
CA ILE A 338 -3.62 19.37 0.66
C ILE A 338 -3.47 18.04 -0.09
N TYR A 339 -2.86 18.11 -1.27
CA TYR A 339 -2.55 16.98 -2.13
C TYR A 339 -1.18 16.40 -1.76
N VAL A 340 -1.15 15.19 -1.23
CA VAL A 340 0.09 14.50 -0.83
C VAL A 340 0.45 13.45 -1.89
N PHE A 341 1.42 13.78 -2.73
CA PHE A 341 1.82 12.97 -3.88
C PHE A 341 2.90 11.95 -3.51
N VAL A 342 2.76 10.73 -4.00
CA VAL A 342 3.66 9.59 -3.76
C VAL A 342 4.40 9.21 -5.05
N PRO A 343 5.65 9.69 -5.28
CA PRO A 343 6.42 9.31 -6.45
C PRO A 343 6.81 7.84 -6.41
N CYS A 344 6.42 7.08 -7.42
CA CYS A 344 6.71 5.65 -7.55
C CYS A 344 7.48 5.31 -8.83
N ARG A 345 7.49 6.20 -9.84
CA ARG A 345 8.22 6.06 -11.10
C ARG A 345 8.77 7.40 -11.57
N ASP A 346 9.72 7.35 -12.50
CA ASP A 346 10.34 8.50 -13.16
C ASP A 346 9.33 9.52 -13.71
N ASN A 347 8.32 9.06 -14.46
CA ASN A 347 7.31 9.92 -15.06
C ASN A 347 6.34 10.55 -14.03
N ASP A 348 6.37 10.12 -12.77
CA ASP A 348 5.48 10.66 -11.74
C ASP A 348 5.82 12.15 -11.44
N TYR A 349 7.08 12.58 -11.60
CA TYR A 349 7.49 13.99 -11.47
C TYR A 349 6.98 14.86 -12.63
N LYS A 350 6.95 14.32 -13.85
CA LYS A 350 6.34 14.99 -15.00
C LYS A 350 4.84 15.14 -14.80
N TYR A 351 4.17 14.09 -14.32
CA TYR A 351 2.75 14.09 -14.02
C TYR A 351 2.37 15.13 -12.95
N ILE A 352 3.05 15.17 -11.81
CA ILE A 352 2.69 16.17 -10.79
C ILE A 352 2.97 17.60 -11.24
N THR A 353 3.98 17.78 -12.11
CA THR A 353 4.26 19.06 -12.75
C THR A 353 3.15 19.46 -13.74
N SER A 354 2.56 18.53 -14.49
CA SER A 354 1.44 18.83 -15.38
C SER A 354 0.14 19.12 -14.62
N VAL A 355 -0.08 18.50 -13.44
CA VAL A 355 -1.19 18.83 -12.53
C VAL A 355 -1.18 20.31 -12.16
N VAL A 356 -0.04 20.82 -11.68
CA VAL A 356 0.06 22.21 -11.21
C VAL A 356 0.14 23.24 -12.34
N ARG A 357 0.46 22.78 -13.55
CA ARG A 357 0.37 23.59 -14.78
C ARG A 357 -1.03 23.56 -15.40
N GLY A 358 -2.01 22.91 -14.77
CA GLY A 358 -3.39 22.81 -15.25
C GLY A 358 -3.55 21.95 -16.51
N LYS A 359 -2.56 21.14 -16.86
CA LYS A 359 -2.52 20.31 -18.08
C LYS A 359 -3.11 18.91 -17.88
N GLU A 360 -3.30 18.48 -16.64
CA GLU A 360 -3.92 17.19 -16.33
C GLU A 360 -5.44 17.31 -16.28
N PRO A 361 -6.20 16.61 -17.15
CA PRO A 361 -7.66 16.75 -17.21
C PRO A 361 -8.39 16.32 -15.94
N LYS A 362 -7.80 15.37 -15.19
CA LYS A 362 -8.45 14.73 -14.03
C LYS A 362 -8.24 15.45 -12.72
N LEU A 363 -7.13 16.19 -12.59
CA LEU A 363 -6.75 16.85 -11.36
C LEU A 363 -5.99 18.12 -11.71
N LYS A 364 -6.51 19.25 -11.23
CA LYS A 364 -5.84 20.54 -11.22
C LYS A 364 -5.66 20.91 -9.75
N ALA A 365 -4.45 21.28 -9.37
CA ALA A 365 -4.14 21.73 -8.02
C ALA A 365 -3.15 22.88 -8.12
N ALA A 366 -3.21 23.84 -7.20
CA ALA A 366 -2.21 24.87 -7.16
C ALA A 366 -0.92 24.34 -6.51
N ALA A 367 0.24 24.87 -6.90
CA ALA A 367 1.53 24.36 -6.41
C ALA A 367 1.66 24.45 -4.89
N GLN A 368 1.05 25.47 -4.28
CA GLN A 368 1.03 25.66 -2.82
C GLN A 368 0.24 24.59 -2.05
N ASP A 369 -0.64 23.86 -2.72
CA ASP A 369 -1.50 22.84 -2.12
C ASP A 369 -0.92 21.43 -2.29
N VAL A 370 0.21 21.29 -3.00
CA VAL A 370 0.85 19.99 -3.23
C VAL A 370 2.04 19.78 -2.28
N ARG A 371 2.19 18.55 -1.80
CA ARG A 371 3.29 18.06 -0.98
C ARG A 371 3.82 16.76 -1.60
N ILE A 372 5.12 16.59 -1.71
CA ILE A 372 5.72 15.40 -2.34
C ILE A 372 6.42 14.56 -1.28
N LEU A 373 6.06 13.28 -1.15
CA LEU A 373 6.66 12.41 -0.16
C LEU A 373 8.12 12.10 -0.45
N HIS A 374 8.93 12.11 0.61
CA HIS A 374 10.35 11.82 0.59
C HIS A 374 10.63 10.31 0.48
N PRO A 375 11.59 9.88 -0.36
CA PRO A 375 11.91 8.47 -0.54
C PRO A 375 12.31 7.75 0.77
N ASP A 376 13.04 8.43 1.66
CA ASP A 376 13.39 7.84 2.97
C ASP A 376 12.18 7.51 3.81
N PHE A 377 11.13 8.32 3.80
CA PHE A 377 9.94 8.03 4.59
C PHE A 377 9.25 6.75 4.08
N ILE A 378 9.15 6.60 2.76
CA ILE A 378 8.58 5.39 2.15
C ILE A 378 9.48 4.17 2.43
N ARG A 379 10.80 4.35 2.41
CA ARG A 379 11.80 3.31 2.73
C ARG A 379 11.74 2.91 4.20
N TYR A 380 11.59 3.88 5.10
CA TYR A 380 11.44 3.67 6.53
C TYR A 380 10.19 2.85 6.85
N ILE A 381 9.04 3.20 6.27
CA ILE A 381 7.82 2.39 6.40
C ILE A 381 8.06 0.97 5.88
N ASN A 382 8.70 0.82 4.72
CA ASN A 382 8.93 -0.50 4.15
C ASN A 382 9.89 -1.37 4.97
N LYS A 383 11.02 -0.80 5.42
CA LYS A 383 12.11 -1.55 6.03
C LYS A 383 11.96 -1.72 7.53
N ILE A 384 11.42 -0.73 8.23
CA ILE A 384 11.33 -0.74 9.69
C ILE A 384 9.93 -1.19 10.14
N TRP A 385 8.88 -0.64 9.55
CA TRP A 385 7.50 -0.94 9.97
C TRP A 385 6.99 -2.25 9.38
N VAL A 386 6.97 -2.34 8.05
CA VAL A 386 6.46 -3.52 7.34
C VAL A 386 7.45 -4.68 7.45
N ASN A 387 8.74 -4.41 7.18
CA ASN A 387 9.85 -5.36 7.24
C ASN A 387 9.47 -6.76 6.72
N SER A 388 8.87 -6.76 5.52
CA SER A 388 8.30 -7.97 4.95
C SER A 388 9.43 -8.89 4.46
N PRO A 389 9.46 -10.19 4.86
CA PRO A 389 10.37 -11.16 4.26
C PRO A 389 9.90 -11.58 2.87
N GLN A 390 8.65 -11.29 2.52
CA GLN A 390 8.20 -11.35 1.15
C GLN A 390 8.76 -10.11 0.45
N LYS A 391 9.40 -10.27 -0.71
CA LYS A 391 9.95 -9.17 -1.49
C LYS A 391 8.82 -8.31 -2.09
N SER A 392 8.07 -7.61 -1.25
CA SER A 392 7.02 -6.70 -1.68
C SER A 392 7.64 -5.42 -2.22
N TYR A 393 7.07 -4.89 -3.30
CA TYR A 393 7.64 -3.72 -3.98
C TYR A 393 7.57 -2.45 -3.13
N ARG A 394 6.45 -2.21 -2.44
CA ARG A 394 6.26 -1.07 -1.52
C ARG A 394 5.06 -1.28 -0.59
N PRO A 395 4.91 -0.52 0.52
CA PRO A 395 3.66 -0.48 1.27
C PRO A 395 2.49 0.00 0.40
N THR A 396 1.25 -0.40 0.72
CA THR A 396 0.06 0.13 0.06
C THR A 396 -0.02 1.64 0.26
N THR A 397 -0.68 2.35 -0.65
CA THR A 397 -0.89 3.79 -0.47
C THR A 397 -1.70 4.10 0.79
N GLY A 398 -2.59 3.19 1.21
CA GLY A 398 -3.31 3.29 2.49
C GLY A 398 -2.37 3.16 3.69
N GLY A 399 -1.42 2.22 3.66
CA GLY A 399 -0.36 2.10 4.66
C GLY A 399 0.53 3.35 4.72
N ILE A 400 0.91 3.91 3.56
CA ILE A 400 1.65 5.17 3.50
C ILE A 400 0.82 6.33 4.08
N MET A 401 -0.47 6.41 3.78
CA MET A 401 -1.37 7.44 4.33
C MET A 401 -1.49 7.33 5.85
N LEU A 402 -1.69 6.11 6.38
CA LEU A 402 -1.72 5.87 7.81
C LEU A 402 -0.43 6.36 8.46
N MET A 403 0.71 5.94 7.92
CA MET A 403 2.01 6.32 8.46
C MET A 403 2.26 7.82 8.34
N ALA A 404 1.82 8.47 7.26
CA ALA A 404 1.90 9.91 7.12
C ALA A 404 1.11 10.62 8.23
N ALA A 405 -0.17 10.28 8.44
CA ALA A 405 -0.93 10.84 9.57
C ALA A 405 -0.25 10.56 10.92
N PHE A 406 0.28 9.36 11.09
CA PHE A 406 0.93 8.89 12.31
C PHE A 406 2.25 9.62 12.65
N HIS A 407 3.04 10.02 11.64
CA HIS A 407 4.33 10.70 11.83
C HIS A 407 4.27 12.22 11.67
N PHE A 408 3.28 12.77 10.95
CA PHE A 408 3.23 14.22 10.67
C PHE A 408 2.64 15.10 11.73
N GLY A 409 2.33 14.54 12.89
CA GLY A 409 1.82 15.27 14.02
C GLY A 409 0.30 15.23 14.11
N CYS A 410 -0.38 14.16 13.70
CA CYS A 410 -1.65 13.85 14.35
C CYS A 410 -1.36 13.35 15.77
N ASP A 411 -2.12 13.83 16.74
CA ASP A 411 -2.00 13.42 18.15
C ASP A 411 -2.89 12.22 18.46
N GLN A 412 -4.01 12.13 17.74
CA GLN A 412 -4.96 11.05 17.83
C GLN A 412 -5.35 10.64 16.40
N VAL A 413 -5.31 9.34 16.12
CA VAL A 413 -5.65 8.80 14.81
C VAL A 413 -6.75 7.76 14.97
N SER A 414 -7.84 7.99 14.25
CA SER A 414 -8.93 7.03 14.06
C SER A 414 -8.86 6.48 12.64
N VAL A 415 -8.88 5.15 12.50
CA VAL A 415 -8.69 4.46 11.21
C VAL A 415 -9.99 3.81 10.76
N TYR A 416 -10.38 4.08 9.52
CA TYR A 416 -11.62 3.62 8.91
C TYR A 416 -11.32 2.95 7.56
N GLY A 417 -12.01 1.85 7.25
CA GLY A 417 -11.93 1.23 5.92
C GLY A 417 -10.57 0.61 5.54
N MET A 418 -9.66 0.43 6.52
CA MET A 418 -8.40 -0.30 6.35
C MET A 418 -8.48 -1.71 6.94
N GLY A 419 -7.51 -2.55 6.57
CA GLY A 419 -7.34 -3.89 7.14
C GLY A 419 -7.87 -5.05 6.29
N TYR A 420 -8.33 -4.80 5.05
CA TYR A 420 -8.62 -5.79 3.99
C TYR A 420 -9.06 -7.20 4.47
N ASN A 421 -10.32 -7.56 4.27
CA ASN A 421 -10.83 -8.88 4.64
C ASN A 421 -11.65 -9.49 3.51
N VAL A 422 -11.93 -10.80 3.61
CA VAL A 422 -12.69 -11.54 2.60
C VAL A 422 -14.22 -11.51 2.81
N LYS A 423 -14.69 -11.00 3.95
CA LYS A 423 -16.13 -10.90 4.28
C LYS A 423 -16.79 -9.76 3.52
N TYR A 424 -16.08 -8.65 3.35
CA TYR A 424 -16.56 -7.47 2.64
C TYR A 424 -16.00 -7.40 1.21
N SER A 425 -16.69 -6.67 0.33
CA SER A 425 -16.15 -6.37 -1.01
C SER A 425 -14.84 -5.60 -0.89
N LEU A 426 -14.03 -5.65 -1.93
CA LEU A 426 -12.75 -4.97 -2.00
C LEU A 426 -12.89 -3.47 -1.74
N TYR A 427 -13.93 -2.83 -2.29
CA TYR A 427 -14.22 -1.42 -2.08
C TYR A 427 -15.64 -1.16 -1.58
N TYR A 428 -15.85 -0.10 -0.81
CA TYR A 428 -17.20 0.30 -0.35
C TYR A 428 -18.11 0.77 -1.50
N THR A 429 -17.53 1.17 -2.63
CA THR A 429 -18.23 1.60 -3.84
C THR A 429 -18.64 0.45 -4.73
N ASP A 430 -18.20 -0.79 -4.45
CA ASP A 430 -18.51 -1.92 -5.31
C ASP A 430 -20.02 -2.21 -5.27
N THR A 431 -20.64 -2.23 -6.45
CA THR A 431 -22.04 -2.62 -6.66
C THR A 431 -22.19 -4.14 -6.76
N VAL A 432 -21.15 -4.82 -7.25
CA VAL A 432 -21.02 -6.28 -7.31
C VAL A 432 -19.89 -6.70 -6.39
N PHE A 433 -20.10 -7.75 -5.60
CA PHE A 433 -19.09 -8.25 -4.67
C PHE A 433 -17.79 -8.63 -5.40
N ARG A 434 -16.68 -8.03 -4.95
CA ARG A 434 -15.34 -8.30 -5.46
C ARG A 434 -14.47 -8.78 -4.32
N ARG A 435 -14.14 -10.07 -4.35
CA ARG A 435 -13.27 -10.67 -3.34
C ARG A 435 -11.86 -10.12 -3.48
N ILE A 436 -11.24 -9.71 -2.36
CA ILE A 436 -9.81 -9.45 -2.33
C ILE A 436 -9.02 -10.75 -2.48
N SER A 437 -7.99 -10.76 -3.32
CA SER A 437 -7.01 -11.85 -3.32
C SER A 437 -5.99 -11.59 -2.21
N MET A 438 -6.12 -12.32 -1.10
CA MET A 438 -5.14 -12.33 -0.01
C MET A 438 -4.02 -13.35 -0.24
N LYS A 439 -4.00 -14.03 -1.40
CA LYS A 439 -3.04 -15.10 -1.69
C LYS A 439 -1.63 -14.53 -1.81
N ILE A 440 -0.74 -15.06 -0.98
CA ILE A 440 0.71 -14.93 -1.14
C ILE A 440 1.13 -16.00 -2.13
N GLU A 441 1.40 -15.63 -3.37
CA GLU A 441 2.02 -16.56 -4.32
C GLU A 441 3.50 -16.70 -3.97
N LYS A 442 3.87 -17.78 -3.30
CA LYS A 442 5.27 -18.12 -3.00
C LYS A 442 6.09 -18.03 -4.29
N GLY A 443 7.17 -17.23 -4.27
CA GLY A 443 8.06 -17.04 -5.41
C GLY A 443 7.68 -15.91 -6.38
N ARG A 444 6.57 -15.19 -6.19
CA ARG A 444 6.26 -13.98 -6.97
C ARG A 444 6.38 -12.72 -6.11
N ASN A 445 7.01 -11.68 -6.65
CA ASN A 445 7.05 -10.36 -6.03
C ASN A 445 5.63 -9.77 -6.03
N THR A 446 4.97 -9.74 -4.88
CA THR A 446 3.71 -9.02 -4.71
C THR A 446 3.98 -7.51 -4.72
N ALA A 447 3.00 -6.71 -5.12
CA ALA A 447 3.16 -5.26 -5.05
C ALA A 447 3.28 -4.76 -3.59
N HIS A 448 2.56 -5.42 -2.68
CA HIS A 448 2.39 -5.04 -1.27
C HIS A 448 2.34 -6.29 -0.37
N ASP A 449 2.73 -6.15 0.90
CA ASP A 449 2.48 -7.16 1.94
C ASP A 449 1.34 -6.70 2.85
N ILE A 450 0.12 -7.00 2.42
CA ILE A 450 -1.11 -6.63 3.13
C ILE A 450 -1.28 -7.35 4.47
N HIS A 451 -0.64 -8.51 4.64
CA HIS A 451 -0.69 -9.27 5.90
C HIS A 451 0.12 -8.56 6.97
N SER A 452 1.35 -8.14 6.63
CA SER A 452 2.18 -7.35 7.54
C SER A 452 1.53 -5.98 7.86
N GLU A 453 0.91 -5.33 6.87
CA GLU A 453 0.16 -4.08 7.12
C GLU A 453 -1.05 -4.27 8.06
N LEU A 454 -1.80 -5.37 7.93
CA LEU A 454 -2.88 -5.72 8.85
C LEU A 454 -2.36 -6.03 10.26
N ALA A 455 -1.23 -6.72 10.37
CA ALA A 455 -0.60 -7.02 11.66
C ALA A 455 -0.18 -5.73 12.40
N ILE A 456 0.36 -4.74 11.68
CA ILE A 456 0.67 -3.41 12.23
C ILE A 456 -0.61 -2.75 12.75
N LEU A 457 -1.68 -2.75 11.96
CA LEU A 457 -2.94 -2.12 12.35
C LEU A 457 -3.55 -2.76 13.61
N LYS A 458 -3.55 -4.09 13.69
CA LYS A 458 -3.95 -4.84 14.90
C LYS A 458 -3.06 -4.52 16.10
N GLY A 459 -1.75 -4.41 15.88
CA GLY A 459 -0.78 -4.12 16.95
C GLY A 459 -0.98 -2.73 17.55
N LEU A 460 -1.14 -1.71 16.70
CA LEU A 460 -1.37 -0.32 17.12
C LEU A 460 -2.70 -0.16 17.87
N ASP A 461 -3.77 -0.79 17.37
CA ASP A 461 -5.10 -0.73 18.00
C ASP A 461 -5.12 -1.46 19.36
N ARG A 462 -4.56 -2.67 19.45
CA ARG A 462 -4.45 -3.42 20.72
C ARG A 462 -3.68 -2.67 21.79
N ALA A 463 -2.66 -1.90 21.39
CA ALA A 463 -1.85 -1.11 22.30
C ALA A 463 -2.49 0.26 22.65
N GLY A 464 -3.70 0.56 22.18
CA GLY A 464 -4.40 1.82 22.45
C GLY A 464 -3.72 3.04 21.80
N ILE A 465 -2.89 2.82 20.80
CA ILE A 465 -2.13 3.89 20.11
C ILE A 465 -3.00 4.57 19.04
N ILE A 466 -3.87 3.81 18.39
CA ILE A 466 -4.89 4.31 17.45
C ILE A 466 -6.26 3.77 17.86
N SER A 467 -7.32 4.38 17.33
CA SER A 467 -8.65 3.79 17.35
C SER A 467 -8.94 3.19 15.97
N TRP A 468 -9.11 1.88 15.84
CA TRP A 468 -9.42 1.26 14.55
C TRP A 468 -10.87 0.80 14.48
N TYR A 469 -11.62 1.38 13.52
CA TYR A 469 -12.96 0.92 13.21
C TYR A 469 -12.94 -0.50 12.65
N LYS A 470 -13.50 -1.40 13.45
CA LYS A 470 -13.75 -2.79 13.13
C LYS A 470 -15.23 -3.07 13.31
N ARG A 471 -15.76 -4.03 12.57
CA ARG A 471 -17.05 -4.69 12.85
C ARG A 471 -16.96 -6.12 12.36
N ASP A 472 -17.72 -7.01 13.01
CA ASP A 472 -18.16 -8.35 12.57
C ASP A 472 -17.19 -9.21 11.70
N VAL A 473 -15.88 -8.96 11.78
CA VAL A 473 -14.81 -9.70 11.13
C VAL A 473 -13.97 -10.31 12.24
N LYS A 474 -14.20 -11.59 12.53
CA LYS A 474 -13.58 -12.31 13.66
C LYS A 474 -12.06 -12.15 13.69
N GLU A 475 -11.42 -12.21 12.52
CA GLU A 475 -9.97 -12.04 12.36
C GLU A 475 -9.43 -10.72 12.96
N PHE A 476 -10.23 -9.66 12.99
CA PHE A 476 -9.81 -8.36 13.51
C PHE A 476 -9.72 -8.32 15.05
N PHE A 477 -10.29 -9.32 15.72
CA PHE A 477 -10.34 -9.41 17.19
C PHE A 477 -9.47 -10.56 17.73
N THR A 478 -9.03 -11.49 16.88
CA THR A 478 -8.19 -12.61 17.31
C THR A 478 -6.74 -12.19 17.50
N THR A 479 -6.11 -12.72 18.55
CA THR A 479 -4.74 -12.37 18.96
C THR A 479 -3.64 -13.11 18.23
N GLY A 480 -3.93 -14.09 17.38
CA GLY A 480 -2.95 -14.84 16.58
C GLY A 480 -3.54 -15.46 15.31
N SER A 481 -2.68 -15.82 14.37
CA SER A 481 -3.02 -16.43 13.08
C SER A 481 -3.47 -17.87 13.25
N ASN A 482 -4.78 -18.14 13.23
CA ASN A 482 -5.26 -19.42 12.69
C ASN A 482 -5.30 -19.29 11.17
N SER A 483 -4.14 -19.48 10.53
CA SER A 483 -4.02 -19.64 9.09
C SER A 483 -3.16 -20.86 8.77
#